data_AF-W2QCX6-F1
#
_entry.id   AF-W2QCX6-F1
#
_cell.length_a   1.000
_cell.length_b   1.000
_cell.length_c   1.000
_cell.angle_alpha   90.00
_cell.angle_beta   90.00
_cell.angle_gamma   90.00
#
_symmetry.space_group_name_H-M   'P 1'
#
loop_
_entity.id
_entity.type
_entity.pdbx_description
1 polymer ?
#
loop_
_entity_poly.entity_id
_entity_poly.type
_entity_poly.pdbx_seq_one_letter_code
_entity_poly.pdbx_strand_id
1 'polypeptide(L)'
;MGPLTFIKLCGLSAAALAWPLTEAHQVVLHPAPQWITDNRDTQHNPLAFLESQGFKTQEDFKSWRIQNGYKTLRDFMEHAKYTVTEGADFSCGWTNPKGTPQPIPAGGIMRSTGYTHEGPCEMWVADTQVYQADNCHVSLPGKEYPIDYSPCKGNCVLYWYWLGVRFLKNSYSWQVYKECIPLTTNSTTK
;
A
#
# COMPACT_ATOMS: atom_id res chain seq x y z
N MET A 1 41.84 -45.11 -40.64
CA MET A 1 41.39 -43.75 -40.97
C MET A 1 39.87 -43.75 -41.04
N GLY A 2 39.21 -43.26 -39.98
CA GLY A 2 37.78 -43.02 -39.93
C GLY A 2 37.56 -41.84 -38.98
N PRO A 3 36.87 -40.76 -39.37
CA PRO A 3 36.81 -39.56 -38.54
C PRO A 3 35.77 -39.72 -37.42
N LEU A 4 36.19 -39.46 -36.18
CA LEU A 4 35.28 -39.22 -35.06
C LEU A 4 34.54 -37.90 -35.29
N THR A 5 33.22 -37.96 -35.43
CA THR A 5 32.37 -36.77 -35.46
C THR A 5 31.96 -36.42 -34.03
N PHE A 6 32.62 -35.43 -33.44
CA PHE A 6 32.17 -34.83 -32.17
C PHE A 6 30.95 -33.94 -32.43
N ILE A 7 29.77 -34.38 -32.02
CA ILE A 7 28.59 -33.52 -31.93
C ILE A 7 28.79 -32.62 -30.69
N LYS A 8 29.14 -31.36 -30.93
CA LYS A 8 29.03 -30.31 -29.91
C LYS A 8 27.54 -30.08 -29.62
N LEU A 9 27.04 -30.59 -28.50
CA LEU A 9 25.78 -30.10 -27.93
C LEU A 9 25.98 -28.63 -27.57
N CYS A 10 25.34 -27.74 -28.33
CA CYS A 10 25.27 -26.33 -28.01
C CYS A 10 24.34 -26.19 -26.81
N GLY A 11 24.91 -25.91 -25.63
CA GLY A 11 24.15 -25.65 -24.42
C GLY A 11 23.31 -24.38 -24.61
N LEU A 12 22.00 -24.56 -24.73
CA LEU A 12 21.04 -23.47 -24.54
C LEU A 12 20.97 -23.19 -23.04
N SER A 13 21.89 -22.35 -22.54
CA SER A 13 21.67 -21.66 -21.27
C SER A 13 20.49 -20.72 -21.47
N ALA A 14 19.31 -21.18 -21.06
CA ALA A 14 18.18 -20.29 -20.82
C ALA A 14 18.59 -19.36 -19.68
N ALA A 15 19.10 -18.17 -20.03
CA ALA A 15 19.20 -17.08 -19.09
C ALA A 15 17.78 -16.78 -18.63
N ALA A 16 17.43 -17.27 -17.44
CA ALA A 16 16.22 -16.86 -16.75
C ALA A 16 16.33 -15.34 -16.60
N LEU A 17 15.59 -14.61 -17.42
CA LEU A 17 15.39 -13.18 -17.27
C LEU A 17 14.72 -13.01 -15.91
N ALA A 18 15.53 -12.72 -14.88
CA ALA A 18 15.06 -12.20 -13.62
C ALA A 18 14.51 -10.81 -13.93
N TRP A 19 13.24 -10.76 -14.36
CA TRP A 19 12.50 -9.52 -14.37
C TRP A 19 12.56 -9.01 -12.94
N PRO A 20 12.94 -7.74 -12.71
CA PRO A 20 12.88 -7.19 -11.38
C PRO A 20 11.44 -7.42 -10.93
N LEU A 21 11.27 -8.17 -9.84
CA LEU A 21 10.00 -8.24 -9.15
C LEU A 21 9.70 -6.78 -8.84
N THR A 22 8.78 -6.18 -9.59
CA THR A 22 8.28 -4.86 -9.24
C THR A 22 7.54 -5.05 -7.93
N GLU A 23 8.26 -4.90 -6.82
CA GLU A 23 7.62 -4.65 -5.54
C GLU A 23 6.88 -3.33 -5.71
N ALA A 24 5.57 -3.37 -5.50
CA ALA A 24 4.74 -2.18 -5.54
C ALA A 24 5.00 -1.33 -4.30
N HIS A 25 6.10 -0.61 -4.31
CA HIS A 25 6.52 0.29 -3.24
C HIS A 25 5.64 1.56 -3.22
N GLN A 26 4.49 1.52 -2.52
CA GLN A 26 3.55 2.64 -2.50
C GLN A 26 3.46 3.35 -1.14
N VAL A 27 3.52 4.69 -1.19
CA VAL A 27 3.47 5.55 0.00
C VAL A 27 2.75 6.88 -0.24
N VAL A 28 2.32 7.54 0.83
CA VAL A 28 1.87 8.94 0.79
C VAL A 28 3.10 9.86 0.78
N LEU A 29 3.06 10.89 -0.06
CA LEU A 29 4.12 11.89 -0.21
C LEU A 29 3.69 13.29 0.23
N HIS A 30 2.38 13.57 0.20
CA HIS A 30 1.81 14.84 0.67
C HIS A 30 0.37 14.62 1.17
N PRO A 31 -0.03 15.15 2.34
CA PRO A 31 0.79 15.78 3.37
C PRO A 31 1.92 14.83 3.82
N ALA A 32 3.10 15.37 4.13
CA ALA A 32 4.29 14.55 4.27
C ALA A 32 4.22 13.68 5.54
N PRO A 33 4.26 12.34 5.44
CA PRO A 33 4.35 11.50 6.62
C PRO A 33 5.69 11.70 7.33
N GLN A 34 5.70 11.44 8.64
CA GLN A 34 6.93 11.27 9.39
C GLN A 34 7.14 9.78 9.63
N TRP A 35 8.30 9.27 9.25
CA TRP A 35 8.62 7.85 9.28
C TRP A 35 9.19 7.42 10.63
N ILE A 36 8.94 6.17 11.04
CA ILE A 36 9.58 5.53 12.21
C ILE A 36 10.90 4.84 11.85
N THR A 37 11.28 4.85 10.57
CA THR A 37 12.51 4.27 10.02
C THR A 37 13.16 5.27 9.05
N ASP A 38 14.49 5.28 9.01
CA ASP A 38 15.30 6.08 8.07
C ASP A 38 15.63 5.32 6.78
N ASN A 39 15.42 3.99 6.77
CA ASN A 39 15.63 3.15 5.59
C ASN A 39 14.52 3.40 4.56
N ARG A 40 14.88 4.02 3.44
CA ARG A 40 13.94 4.38 2.38
C ARG A 40 13.23 3.19 1.76
N ASP A 41 13.92 2.07 1.55
CA ASP A 41 13.28 0.89 0.96
C ASP A 41 12.20 0.34 1.90
N THR A 42 12.47 0.36 3.21
CA THR A 42 11.53 -0.08 4.25
C THR A 42 10.29 0.78 4.29
N GLN A 43 10.41 2.10 4.13
CA GLN A 43 9.26 3.03 4.13
C GLN A 43 8.20 2.63 3.09
N HIS A 44 8.62 2.05 1.96
CA HIS A 44 7.71 1.67 0.88
C HIS A 44 7.26 0.21 0.91
N ASN A 45 7.80 -0.61 1.80
CA ASN A 45 7.46 -2.03 1.84
C ASN A 45 6.04 -2.26 2.36
N PRO A 46 5.31 -3.25 1.81
CA PRO A 46 4.07 -3.69 2.42
C PRO A 46 4.31 -4.13 3.87
N LEU A 47 3.35 -3.80 4.72
CA LEU A 47 3.35 -4.14 6.14
C LEU A 47 3.13 -5.64 6.36
N ALA A 48 2.43 -6.30 5.44
CA ALA A 48 2.15 -7.72 5.50
C ALA A 48 1.87 -8.28 4.10
N PHE A 49 2.28 -9.52 3.90
CA PHE A 49 1.81 -10.40 2.82
C PHE A 49 0.85 -11.40 3.44
N LEU A 50 -0.44 -11.33 3.12
CA LEU A 50 -1.45 -12.11 3.86
C LEU A 50 -1.48 -13.59 3.45
N GLU A 51 -1.01 -13.92 2.24
CA GLU A 51 -0.84 -15.30 1.80
C GLU A 51 0.12 -16.10 2.71
N SER A 52 1.10 -15.46 3.33
CA SER A 52 2.03 -16.11 4.27
C SER A 52 1.43 -16.29 5.67
N GLN A 53 0.24 -15.74 5.90
CA GLN A 53 -0.46 -15.74 7.18
C GLN A 53 -1.77 -16.54 7.14
N GLY A 54 -1.93 -17.40 6.14
CA GLY A 54 -3.06 -18.33 6.03
C GLY A 54 -4.33 -17.74 5.41
N PHE A 55 -4.27 -16.52 4.87
CA PHE A 55 -5.40 -15.96 4.13
C PHE A 55 -5.53 -16.65 2.77
N LYS A 56 -6.76 -17.02 2.41
CA LYS A 56 -7.10 -17.50 1.07
C LYS A 56 -7.24 -16.30 0.14
N THR A 57 -6.10 -15.82 -0.35
CA THR A 57 -6.03 -14.68 -1.27
C THR A 57 -6.68 -15.01 -2.61
N GLN A 58 -7.45 -14.07 -3.15
CA GLN A 58 -8.16 -14.18 -4.42
C GLN A 58 -8.27 -12.81 -5.09
N GLU A 59 -8.62 -12.78 -6.36
CA GLU A 59 -8.81 -11.54 -7.13
C GLU A 59 -9.85 -10.63 -6.49
N ASP A 60 -11.04 -11.17 -6.24
CA ASP A 60 -12.17 -10.44 -5.67
C ASP A 60 -12.06 -10.37 -4.14
N PHE A 61 -11.20 -9.47 -3.67
CA PHE A 61 -11.09 -9.15 -2.25
C PHE A 61 -12.39 -8.56 -1.69
N LYS A 62 -13.17 -7.80 -2.47
CA LYS A 62 -14.42 -7.20 -1.99
C LYS A 62 -15.40 -8.27 -1.54
N SER A 63 -15.67 -9.26 -2.40
CA SER A 63 -16.56 -10.37 -2.06
C SER A 63 -16.03 -11.16 -0.87
N TRP A 64 -14.72 -11.44 -0.83
CA TRP A 64 -14.10 -12.11 0.31
C TRP A 64 -14.32 -11.33 1.61
N ARG A 65 -14.06 -10.01 1.60
CA ARG A 65 -14.17 -9.13 2.75
C ARG A 65 -15.59 -9.12 3.32
N ILE A 66 -16.59 -9.01 2.44
CA ILE A 66 -18.01 -9.03 2.81
C ILE A 66 -18.40 -10.39 3.40
N GLN A 67 -17.99 -11.50 2.78
CA GLN A 67 -18.27 -12.86 3.28
C GLN A 67 -17.65 -13.13 4.65
N ASN A 68 -16.53 -12.46 4.96
CA ASN A 68 -15.85 -12.56 6.25
C ASN A 68 -16.27 -11.48 7.26
N GLY A 69 -17.34 -10.73 6.96
CA GLY A 69 -18.01 -9.85 7.93
C GLY A 69 -17.40 -8.46 8.10
N TYR A 70 -16.39 -8.08 7.32
CA TYR A 70 -15.78 -6.75 7.41
C TYR A 70 -16.54 -5.75 6.52
N LYS A 71 -16.91 -4.61 7.08
CA LYS A 71 -17.75 -3.57 6.44
C LYS A 71 -16.98 -2.65 5.51
N THR A 72 -15.73 -2.32 5.85
CA THR A 72 -14.84 -1.45 5.08
C THR A 72 -13.44 -2.07 4.99
N LEU A 73 -12.58 -1.52 4.13
CA LEU A 73 -11.17 -1.88 4.11
C LEU A 73 -10.51 -1.53 5.45
N ARG A 74 -10.79 -0.34 6.01
CA ARG A 74 -10.31 0.03 7.36
C ARG A 74 -10.72 -0.99 8.41
N ASP A 75 -11.98 -1.42 8.43
CA ASP A 75 -12.49 -2.44 9.37
C ASP A 75 -11.69 -3.76 9.24
N PHE A 76 -11.47 -4.23 8.01
CA PHE A 76 -10.59 -5.38 7.77
C PHE A 76 -9.17 -5.14 8.29
N MET A 77 -8.56 -4.02 7.92
CA MET A 77 -7.16 -3.76 8.24
C MET A 77 -6.89 -3.49 9.71
N GLU A 78 -7.86 -3.02 10.48
CA GLU A 78 -7.73 -2.76 11.92
C GLU A 78 -8.15 -3.96 12.79
N HIS A 79 -8.95 -4.89 12.26
CA HIS A 79 -9.54 -5.96 13.08
C HIS A 79 -9.27 -7.39 12.60
N ALA A 80 -8.76 -7.59 11.39
CA ALA A 80 -8.34 -8.92 10.95
C ALA A 80 -7.12 -9.42 11.72
N LYS A 81 -7.05 -10.75 11.91
CA LYS A 81 -5.95 -11.40 12.63
C LYS A 81 -4.78 -11.65 11.69
N TYR A 82 -3.90 -10.65 11.57
CA TYR A 82 -2.60 -10.76 10.91
C TYR A 82 -1.57 -9.95 11.71
N THR A 83 -0.30 -10.25 11.52
CA THR A 83 0.82 -9.49 12.06
C THR A 83 1.44 -8.63 10.97
N VAL A 84 1.99 -7.48 11.35
CA VAL A 84 2.81 -6.65 10.46
C VAL A 84 4.30 -6.98 10.64
N THR A 85 5.10 -6.60 9.66
CA THR A 85 6.57 -6.68 9.69
C THR A 85 7.11 -6.07 10.99
N GLU A 86 8.12 -6.71 11.58
CA GLU A 86 8.74 -6.24 12.82
C GLU A 86 9.23 -4.78 12.69
N GLY A 87 8.92 -3.97 13.70
CA GLY A 87 9.25 -2.55 13.73
C GLY A 87 8.18 -1.65 13.10
N ALA A 88 7.24 -2.18 12.31
CA ALA A 88 6.08 -1.41 11.86
C ALA A 88 5.06 -1.26 13.00
N ASP A 89 4.40 -0.10 13.05
CA ASP A 89 3.21 0.08 13.87
C ASP A 89 2.04 -0.67 13.22
N PHE A 90 1.22 -1.35 14.03
CA PHE A 90 0.10 -2.10 13.47
C PHE A 90 -0.87 -1.18 12.75
N SER A 91 -1.30 -0.05 13.34
CA SER A 91 -2.32 0.81 12.73
C SER A 91 -1.74 1.76 11.67
N CYS A 92 -0.51 2.23 11.88
CA CYS A 92 0.09 3.31 11.10
C CYS A 92 1.27 2.89 10.24
N GLY A 93 1.58 1.60 10.19
CA GLY A 93 2.66 1.06 9.37
C GLY A 93 4.00 1.66 9.72
N TRP A 94 4.70 2.20 8.71
CA TRP A 94 6.02 2.81 8.90
C TRP A 94 5.96 4.29 9.28
N THR A 95 4.78 4.83 9.56
CA THR A 95 4.60 6.24 9.90
C THR A 95 4.35 6.45 11.40
N ASN A 96 4.79 7.60 11.91
CA ASN A 96 4.68 7.97 13.30
C ASN A 96 3.36 8.73 13.56
N PRO A 97 2.35 8.11 14.19
CA PRO A 97 1.09 8.79 14.50
C PRO A 97 1.24 9.91 15.53
N LYS A 98 2.37 9.98 16.23
CA LYS A 98 2.70 11.04 17.20
C LYS A 98 3.69 12.06 16.61
N GLY A 99 3.86 12.04 15.28
CA GLY A 99 4.63 13.03 14.56
C GLY A 99 4.07 14.46 14.75
N THR A 100 4.91 15.43 14.39
CA THR A 100 4.53 16.82 14.18
C THR A 100 3.39 16.93 13.15
N PRO A 101 2.21 17.46 13.54
CA PRO A 101 1.11 17.67 12.63
C PRO A 101 1.48 18.50 11.41
N GLN A 102 1.12 18.01 10.22
CA GLN A 102 1.27 18.72 8.96
C GLN A 102 0.10 19.68 8.74
N PRO A 103 0.30 20.86 8.14
CA PRO A 103 -0.82 21.68 7.71
C PRO A 103 -1.63 20.95 6.64
N ILE A 104 -2.93 21.22 6.56
CA ILE A 104 -3.78 20.73 5.47
C ILE A 104 -3.20 21.24 4.13
N PRO A 105 -2.98 20.35 3.13
CA PRO A 105 -2.47 20.75 1.82
C PRO A 105 -3.29 21.86 1.15
N ALA A 106 -2.59 22.82 0.54
CA ALA A 106 -3.24 23.79 -0.32
C ALA A 106 -4.02 23.09 -1.44
N GLY A 107 -5.25 23.53 -1.69
CA GLY A 107 -6.14 22.91 -2.68
C GLY A 107 -6.72 21.55 -2.28
N GLY A 108 -6.48 21.07 -1.05
CA GLY A 108 -7.02 19.79 -0.59
C GLY A 108 -6.47 18.58 -1.33
N ILE A 109 -5.22 18.67 -1.84
CA ILE A 109 -4.60 17.62 -2.64
C ILE A 109 -3.72 16.71 -1.77
N MET A 110 -4.09 15.44 -1.72
CA MET A 110 -3.20 14.37 -1.27
C MET A 110 -2.34 13.88 -2.46
N ARG A 111 -1.07 13.53 -2.22
CA ARG A 111 -0.18 12.96 -3.24
C ARG A 111 0.43 11.66 -2.75
N SER A 112 0.50 10.65 -3.62
CA SER A 112 1.19 9.38 -3.36
C SER A 112 2.18 9.05 -4.48
N THR A 113 2.85 7.90 -4.38
CA THR A 113 3.63 7.32 -5.48
C THR A 113 2.78 6.73 -6.61
N GLY A 114 1.47 6.55 -6.40
CA GLY A 114 0.49 5.94 -7.30
C GLY A 114 -0.07 4.61 -6.79
N TYR A 115 -0.98 3.99 -7.54
CA TYR A 115 -1.43 2.61 -7.29
C TYR A 115 -0.92 1.74 -8.43
N THR A 116 0.01 0.83 -8.15
CA THR A 116 0.68 0.01 -9.16
C THR A 116 0.11 -1.41 -9.28
N HIS A 117 -0.74 -1.80 -8.35
CA HIS A 117 -1.51 -3.04 -8.37
C HIS A 117 -2.98 -2.72 -8.19
N GLU A 118 -3.84 -3.58 -8.71
CA GLU A 118 -5.27 -3.51 -8.42
C GLU A 118 -5.53 -3.69 -6.93
N GLY A 119 -6.70 -3.25 -6.48
CA GLY A 119 -7.18 -3.49 -5.13
C GLY A 119 -7.72 -2.24 -4.46
N PRO A 120 -8.42 -2.44 -3.33
CA PRO A 120 -9.18 -1.37 -2.70
C PRO A 120 -8.27 -0.39 -1.97
N CYS A 121 -8.71 0.86 -1.91
CA CYS A 121 -8.13 1.84 -1.01
C CYS A 121 -9.22 2.64 -0.30
N GLU A 122 -8.86 3.18 0.84
CA GLU A 122 -9.67 4.11 1.60
C GLU A 122 -8.81 5.23 2.15
N MET A 123 -9.38 6.43 2.19
CA MET A 123 -8.78 7.60 2.84
C MET A 123 -9.76 8.10 3.89
N TRP A 124 -9.26 8.34 5.09
CA TRP A 124 -10.07 8.79 6.23
C TRP A 124 -9.43 10.02 6.85
N VAL A 125 -10.22 11.06 7.08
CA VAL A 125 -9.78 12.24 7.85
C VAL A 125 -10.52 12.22 9.17
N ALA A 126 -9.76 12.15 10.27
CA ALA A 126 -10.28 11.75 11.57
C ALA A 126 -11.04 10.41 11.46
N ASP A 127 -12.32 10.40 11.82
CA ASP A 127 -13.18 9.20 11.74
C ASP A 127 -14.14 9.21 10.55
N THR A 128 -13.96 10.14 9.61
CA THR A 128 -14.80 10.26 8.42
C THR A 128 -14.08 9.66 7.22
N GLN A 129 -14.74 8.74 6.51
CA GLN A 129 -14.28 8.24 5.22
C GLN A 129 -14.49 9.31 4.16
N VAL A 130 -13.41 9.77 3.53
CA VAL A 130 -13.44 10.86 2.55
C VAL A 130 -13.20 10.35 1.13
N TYR A 131 -12.69 9.13 0.99
CA TYR A 131 -12.57 8.44 -0.28
C TYR A 131 -12.63 6.92 -0.07
N GLN A 132 -13.26 6.22 -1.02
CA GLN A 132 -13.23 4.76 -1.12
C GLN A 132 -13.35 4.34 -2.58
N ALA A 133 -12.60 3.32 -2.97
CA ALA A 133 -12.88 2.55 -4.18
C ALA A 133 -12.44 1.09 -4.01
N ASP A 134 -13.09 0.19 -4.75
CA ASP A 134 -12.74 -1.25 -4.74
C ASP A 134 -11.47 -1.54 -5.57
N ASN A 135 -11.11 -0.64 -6.50
CA ASN A 135 -9.89 -0.72 -7.29
C ASN A 135 -9.31 0.69 -7.55
N CYS A 136 -8.36 1.10 -6.73
CA CYS A 136 -7.77 2.44 -6.81
C CYS A 136 -6.73 2.59 -7.93
N HIS A 137 -6.20 1.49 -8.47
CA HIS A 137 -5.42 1.53 -9.70
C HIS A 137 -6.24 2.08 -10.87
N VAL A 138 -7.53 1.73 -10.93
CA VAL A 138 -8.44 2.19 -11.98
C VAL A 138 -9.06 3.54 -11.64
N SER A 139 -9.53 3.73 -10.40
CA SER A 139 -10.27 4.95 -10.04
C SER A 139 -9.37 6.16 -9.80
N LEU A 140 -8.08 5.95 -9.49
CA LEU A 140 -7.08 6.98 -9.22
C LEU A 140 -5.81 6.74 -10.06
N PRO A 141 -5.88 6.87 -11.40
CA PRO A 141 -4.75 6.57 -12.30
C PRO A 141 -3.59 7.56 -12.17
N GLY A 142 -3.82 8.70 -11.52
CA GLY A 142 -2.81 9.71 -11.23
C GLY A 142 -2.09 9.48 -9.90
N LYS A 143 -1.41 10.53 -9.43
CA LYS A 143 -0.70 10.56 -8.15
C LYS A 143 -1.19 11.64 -7.20
N GLU A 144 -2.09 12.50 -7.67
CA GLU A 144 -2.66 13.62 -6.93
C GLU A 144 -4.17 13.44 -6.85
N TYR A 145 -4.70 13.51 -5.64
CA TYR A 145 -6.08 13.15 -5.32
C TYR A 145 -6.71 14.29 -4.52
N PRO A 146 -7.73 14.97 -5.05
CA PRO A 146 -8.52 15.89 -4.25
C PRO A 146 -9.32 15.07 -3.23
N ILE A 147 -9.15 15.36 -1.95
CA ILE A 147 -9.92 14.73 -0.87
C ILE A 147 -10.48 15.77 0.08
N ASP A 148 -11.56 15.41 0.77
CA ASP A 148 -12.20 16.30 1.74
C ASP A 148 -11.44 16.31 3.07
N TYR A 149 -10.76 17.41 3.39
CA TYR A 149 -10.14 17.61 4.71
C TYR A 149 -11.06 18.30 5.72
N SER A 150 -12.28 18.68 5.34
CA SER A 150 -13.24 19.37 6.21
C SER A 150 -13.56 18.65 7.52
N PRO A 151 -13.48 17.30 7.65
CA PRO A 151 -13.68 16.62 8.93
C PRO A 151 -12.61 16.97 9.98
N CYS A 152 -11.43 17.45 9.58
CA CYS A 152 -10.38 17.83 10.50
C CYS A 152 -10.76 19.13 11.25
N LYS A 153 -10.88 19.06 12.58
CA LYS A 153 -11.16 20.22 13.45
C LYS A 153 -10.03 20.40 14.46
N GLY A 154 -9.10 21.32 14.20
CA GLY A 154 -7.89 21.48 15.02
C GLY A 154 -6.83 20.46 14.61
N ASN A 155 -6.50 19.54 15.51
CA ASN A 155 -5.58 18.44 15.21
C ASN A 155 -6.37 17.16 14.90
N CYS A 156 -5.99 16.46 13.84
CA CYS A 156 -6.59 15.18 13.46
C CYS A 156 -5.54 14.27 12.79
N VAL A 157 -5.97 13.15 12.21
CA VAL A 157 -5.11 12.23 11.46
C VAL A 157 -5.75 11.97 10.10
N LEU A 158 -4.95 12.02 9.03
CA LEU A 158 -5.28 11.38 7.76
C LEU A 158 -4.79 9.94 7.83
N TYR A 159 -5.70 8.98 7.65
CA TYR A 159 -5.38 7.58 7.47
C TYR A 159 -5.49 7.22 6.01
N TRP A 160 -4.45 6.60 5.46
CA TRP A 160 -4.45 6.01 4.13
C TRP A 160 -4.32 4.49 4.26
N TYR A 161 -5.25 3.79 3.63
CA TYR A 161 -5.30 2.34 3.59
C TYR A 161 -5.30 1.89 2.13
N TRP A 162 -4.44 0.93 1.79
CA TRP A 162 -4.45 0.29 0.48
C TRP A 162 -4.11 -1.20 0.61
N LEU A 163 -4.92 -2.04 -0.03
CA LEU A 163 -4.61 -3.45 -0.19
C LEU A 163 -4.24 -3.71 -1.64
N GLY A 164 -2.99 -4.02 -1.90
CA GLY A 164 -2.53 -4.46 -3.22
C GLY A 164 -2.93 -5.91 -3.47
N VAL A 165 -3.71 -6.16 -4.51
CA VAL A 165 -4.03 -7.48 -5.05
C VAL A 165 -3.16 -7.73 -6.25
N ARG A 166 -2.18 -8.63 -6.10
CA ARG A 166 -1.21 -8.95 -7.15
C ARG A 166 -1.34 -10.41 -7.55
N PHE A 167 -1.39 -10.68 -8.84
CA PHE A 167 -1.28 -12.04 -9.37
C PHE A 167 0.18 -12.33 -9.77
N LEU A 168 0.79 -13.33 -9.16
CA LEU A 168 2.16 -13.76 -9.45
C LEU A 168 2.32 -15.27 -9.26
N LYS A 169 3.04 -15.93 -10.17
CA LYS A 169 3.34 -17.38 -10.09
C LYS A 169 2.08 -18.24 -9.87
N ASN A 170 1.01 -17.96 -10.61
CA ASN A 170 -0.29 -18.66 -10.53
C ASN A 170 -0.98 -18.58 -9.16
N SER A 171 -0.67 -17.57 -8.35
CA SER A 171 -1.35 -17.29 -7.09
C SER A 171 -1.61 -15.80 -6.93
N TYR A 172 -2.66 -15.46 -6.19
CA TYR A 172 -2.86 -14.11 -5.70
C TYR A 172 -1.98 -13.86 -4.46
N SER A 173 -1.62 -12.60 -4.26
CA SER A 173 -0.91 -12.04 -3.12
C SER A 173 -1.68 -10.82 -2.66
N TRP A 174 -1.89 -10.70 -1.35
CA TRP A 174 -2.56 -9.55 -0.74
C TRP A 174 -1.57 -8.80 0.14
N GLN A 175 -1.29 -7.56 -0.26
CA GLN A 175 -0.27 -6.72 0.32
C GLN A 175 -0.90 -5.57 1.10
N VAL A 176 -0.61 -5.47 2.39
CA VAL A 176 -1.18 -4.44 3.27
C VAL A 176 -0.30 -3.20 3.29
N TYR A 177 -0.88 -2.03 3.00
CA TYR A 177 -0.23 -0.73 3.16
C TYR A 177 -1.11 0.17 4.03
N LYS A 178 -0.50 0.81 5.03
CA LYS A 178 -1.16 1.76 5.93
C LYS A 178 -0.22 2.90 6.29
N GLU A 179 -0.78 4.09 6.32
CA GLU A 179 -0.07 5.28 6.80
C GLU A 179 -1.01 6.19 7.59
N CYS A 180 -0.47 6.80 8.63
CA CYS A 180 -1.09 7.82 9.45
C CYS A 180 -0.29 9.12 9.33
N ILE A 181 -0.97 10.20 8.96
CA ILE A 181 -0.37 11.52 8.85
C ILE A 181 -1.10 12.43 9.83
N PRO A 182 -0.47 12.81 10.96
CA PRO A 182 -1.01 13.83 11.84
C PRO A 182 -1.19 15.15 11.08
N LEU A 183 -2.34 15.79 11.27
CA LEU A 183 -2.75 17.01 10.58
C LEU A 183 -3.12 18.11 11.55
N THR A 184 -2.98 19.35 11.12
CA THR A 184 -3.48 20.53 11.82
C THR A 184 -4.15 21.50 10.86
N THR A 185 -5.27 22.07 11.28
CA THR A 185 -5.95 23.18 10.58
C THR A 185 -5.24 24.51 10.79
N ASN A 186 -4.27 24.58 11.70
CA ASN A 186 -3.48 25.78 11.93
C ASN A 186 -2.43 25.89 10.84
N SER A 187 -2.68 26.73 9.83
CA SER A 187 -1.67 27.09 8.86
C SER A 187 -0.53 27.82 9.58
N THR A 188 0.62 27.18 9.77
CA THR A 188 1.86 27.91 10.04
C THR A 188 2.22 28.63 8.75
N THR A 189 1.75 29.87 8.60
CA THR A 189 2.26 30.79 7.58
C THR A 189 3.76 30.88 7.79
N LYS A 190 4.54 30.30 6.87
CA LYS A 190 5.97 30.55 6.79
C LYS A 190 6.23 31.52 5.66
#